data_AF-A0A914NX08-F1
#
_entry.id   AF-A0A914NX08-F1
#
_cell.length_a   1.000
_cell.length_b   1.000
_cell.length_c   1.000
_cell.angle_alpha   90.00
_cell.angle_beta   90.00
_cell.angle_gamma   90.00
#
_symmetry.space_group_name_H-M   'P 1'
#
loop_
_entity.id
_entity.type
_entity.pdbx_description
1 polymer ?
#
loop_
_entity_poly.entity_id
_entity_poly.type
_entity_poly.pdbx_seq_one_letter_code
_entity_poly.pdbx_strand_id
1 'polypeptide(L)'
;MGKLPKNFALLKRSENQRISRRRLQENSSFSSNVSSGEDDKKELSHDIVTDWKDSDWAPSISAVFKILFSIRLSASLWSIISDCDEVYNYWEPLHLVLFKRGFQTWEYSPVYGIRSWLYILLYAGPAKFLIKIFPDSKVALFFSLRFLISTFSSAMFGASCAFLPSSFSMV
;
A
#
# COMPACT_ATOMS: atom_id res chain seq x y z
N MET A 1 18.68 -18.50 35.63
CA MET A 1 17.96 -17.56 34.73
C MET A 1 18.80 -17.37 33.47
N GLY A 2 18.55 -18.16 32.42
CA GLY A 2 19.26 -18.03 31.15
C GLY A 2 18.77 -16.80 30.39
N LYS A 3 19.69 -15.93 29.97
CA LYS A 3 19.38 -14.76 29.13
C LYS A 3 18.96 -15.27 27.74
N LEU A 4 17.69 -15.08 27.37
CA LEU A 4 17.20 -15.33 26.02
C LEU A 4 17.95 -14.40 25.04
N PRO A 5 18.57 -14.91 23.96
CA PRO A 5 19.24 -14.05 22.99
C PRO A 5 18.23 -13.19 22.24
N LYS A 6 18.51 -11.89 22.15
CA LYS A 6 17.62 -10.83 21.62
C LYS A 6 17.26 -10.97 20.12
N ASN A 7 17.80 -11.97 19.41
CA ASN A 7 17.69 -12.10 17.96
C ASN A 7 17.40 -13.53 17.51
N PHE A 8 16.26 -14.08 17.92
CA PHE A 8 15.80 -15.42 17.52
C PHE A 8 15.74 -15.59 15.99
N ALA A 9 15.38 -14.53 15.26
CA ALA A 9 15.36 -14.52 13.80
C ALA A 9 16.75 -14.73 13.16
N LEU A 10 17.82 -14.19 13.77
CA LEU A 10 19.18 -14.37 13.26
C LEU A 10 19.70 -15.78 13.55
N LEU A 11 19.32 -16.36 14.69
CA LEU A 11 19.64 -17.76 15.00
C LEU A 11 18.95 -18.71 14.02
N LYS A 12 17.65 -18.49 13.75
CA LYS A 12 16.90 -19.28 12.76
C LYS A 12 17.48 -19.15 11.34
N ARG A 13 17.94 -17.95 10.94
CA ARG A 13 18.61 -17.73 9.65
C ARG A 13 19.96 -18.43 9.55
N SER A 14 20.76 -18.39 10.61
CA SER A 14 22.06 -19.08 10.70
C SER A 14 21.91 -20.60 10.64
N GLU A 15 20.90 -21.13 11.34
CA GLU A 15 20.60 -22.56 11.36
C GLU A 15 20.12 -23.06 10.00
N ASN A 16 19.22 -22.32 9.33
CA ASN A 16 18.80 -22.63 7.96
C ASN A 16 19.98 -22.64 6.97
N GLN A 17 20.88 -21.66 7.05
CA GLN A 17 22.08 -21.63 6.18
C GLN A 17 23.01 -22.83 6.40
N ARG A 18 23.10 -23.34 7.63
CA ARG A 18 23.88 -24.55 7.95
C ARG A 18 23.22 -25.82 7.40
N ILE A 19 21.90 -25.92 7.49
CA ILE A 19 21.14 -27.06 6.94
C ILE A 19 21.27 -27.11 5.41
N SER A 20 21.17 -25.95 4.73
CA SER A 20 21.36 -25.87 3.27
C SER A 20 22.77 -26.31 2.84
N ARG A 21 23.82 -25.89 3.55
CA ARG A 21 25.20 -26.32 3.24
C ARG A 21 25.42 -27.81 3.46
N ARG A 22 24.85 -28.41 4.50
CA ARG A 22 24.94 -29.88 4.71
C ARG A 22 24.27 -30.65 3.57
N ARG A 23 23.07 -30.24 3.15
CA ARG A 23 22.36 -30.89 2.03
C ARG A 23 23.14 -30.80 0.71
N LEU A 24 23.80 -29.69 0.42
CA LEU A 24 24.65 -29.57 -0.77
C LEU A 24 25.86 -30.51 -0.72
N GLN A 25 26.43 -30.72 0.47
CA GLN A 25 27.58 -31.59 0.68
C GLN A 25 27.20 -33.08 0.68
N GLU A 26 26.00 -33.41 1.16
CA GLU A 26 25.41 -34.75 1.11
C GLU A 26 25.00 -35.12 -0.32
N ASN A 27 24.40 -34.20 -1.08
CA ASN A 27 24.07 -34.42 -2.49
C ASN A 27 25.31 -34.54 -3.38
N SER A 28 26.41 -33.81 -3.09
CA SER A 28 27.64 -33.93 -3.89
C SER A 28 28.38 -35.25 -3.65
N SER A 29 28.28 -35.82 -2.45
CA SER A 29 28.86 -37.13 -2.11
C SER A 29 27.97 -38.30 -2.53
N PHE A 30 26.66 -38.10 -2.63
CA PHE A 30 25.73 -39.07 -3.22
C PHE A 30 25.83 -39.12 -4.76
N SER A 31 26.04 -37.96 -5.41
CA SER A 31 26.15 -37.86 -6.88
C SER A 31 27.36 -38.59 -7.48
N SER A 32 28.40 -38.92 -6.71
CA SER A 32 29.55 -39.69 -7.21
C SER A 32 29.29 -41.20 -7.26
N ASN A 33 28.22 -41.71 -6.65
CA ASN A 33 27.97 -43.14 -6.51
C ASN A 33 26.80 -43.69 -7.34
N VAL A 34 26.01 -42.84 -8.00
CA VAL A 34 24.80 -43.27 -8.70
C VAL A 34 24.95 -43.10 -10.22
N SER A 35 25.41 -44.16 -10.86
CA SER A 35 25.15 -44.42 -12.28
C SER A 35 23.90 -45.29 -12.40
N SER A 36 22.74 -44.68 -12.67
CA SER A 36 21.54 -45.23 -13.36
C SER A 36 20.28 -44.57 -12.81
N GLY A 37 19.37 -44.16 -13.71
CA GLY A 37 18.04 -43.66 -13.35
C GLY A 37 17.74 -42.29 -13.97
N GLU A 38 17.04 -42.28 -15.10
CA GLU A 38 16.48 -41.05 -15.70
C GLU A 38 15.30 -40.50 -14.89
N ASP A 39 14.73 -41.32 -14.01
CA ASP A 39 13.60 -40.99 -13.14
C ASP A 39 14.04 -40.21 -11.88
N ASP A 40 15.19 -40.55 -11.26
CA ASP A 40 15.72 -39.83 -10.09
C ASP A 40 16.11 -38.37 -10.39
N LYS A 41 16.52 -38.09 -11.64
CA LYS A 41 16.82 -36.73 -12.09
C LYS A 41 15.56 -35.88 -12.20
N LYS A 42 14.40 -36.47 -12.52
CA LYS A 42 13.12 -35.74 -12.60
C LYS A 42 12.60 -35.39 -11.22
N GLU A 43 12.77 -36.27 -10.23
CA GLU A 43 12.38 -36.04 -8.85
C GLU A 43 13.23 -34.92 -8.21
N LEU A 44 14.56 -34.96 -8.40
CA LEU A 44 15.47 -33.90 -7.93
C LEU A 44 15.20 -32.54 -8.61
N SER A 45 14.84 -32.54 -9.90
CA SER A 45 14.48 -31.33 -10.63
C SER A 45 13.17 -30.75 -10.12
N HIS A 46 12.19 -31.60 -9.80
CA HIS A 46 10.90 -31.19 -9.25
C HIS A 46 11.09 -30.57 -7.86
N ASP A 47 11.96 -31.15 -7.03
CA ASP A 47 12.28 -30.63 -5.69
C ASP A 47 12.96 -29.26 -5.72
N ILE A 48 13.93 -29.06 -6.63
CA ILE A 48 14.59 -27.75 -6.83
C ILE A 48 13.57 -26.72 -7.34
N VAL A 49 12.67 -27.10 -8.25
CA VAL A 49 11.62 -26.20 -8.78
C VAL A 49 10.59 -25.86 -7.70
N THR A 50 10.29 -26.76 -6.77
CA THR A 50 9.42 -26.48 -5.63
C THR A 50 10.06 -25.62 -4.55
N ASP A 51 11.40 -25.65 -4.38
CA ASP A 51 12.16 -24.81 -3.42
C ASP A 51 12.10 -23.32 -3.81
N TRP A 52 12.10 -22.99 -5.10
CA TRP A 52 11.84 -21.61 -5.57
C TRP A 52 10.38 -21.16 -5.43
N LYS A 53 9.48 -22.10 -5.11
CA LYS A 53 8.05 -21.87 -4.87
C LYS A 53 7.72 -21.72 -3.39
N ASP A 54 8.74 -21.59 -2.53
CA ASP A 54 8.56 -21.20 -1.14
C ASP A 54 8.03 -19.76 -1.05
N SER A 55 6.71 -19.68 -0.93
CA SER A 55 5.89 -18.47 -0.87
C SER A 55 5.94 -17.78 0.50
N ASP A 56 7.02 -17.97 1.25
CA ASP A 56 7.17 -17.45 2.62
C ASP A 56 7.51 -15.95 2.66
N TRP A 57 7.90 -15.36 1.53
CA TRP A 57 8.21 -13.92 1.46
C TRP A 57 6.99 -13.05 1.15
N ALA A 58 5.89 -13.64 0.68
CA ALA A 58 4.70 -12.90 0.28
C ALA A 58 3.93 -12.41 1.52
N PRO A 59 3.88 -11.08 1.78
CA PRO A 59 3.09 -10.57 2.88
C PRO A 59 1.60 -10.86 2.65
N SER A 60 0.91 -11.32 3.69
CA SER A 60 -0.54 -11.49 3.66
C SER A 60 -1.22 -10.20 3.17
N ILE A 61 -2.31 -10.34 2.41
CA ILE A 61 -3.09 -9.20 1.89
C ILE A 61 -3.46 -8.20 3.00
N SER A 62 -3.72 -8.71 4.22
CA SER A 62 -3.99 -7.90 5.41
C SER A 62 -2.78 -7.09 5.88
N ALA A 63 -1.57 -7.65 5.77
CA ALA A 63 -0.33 -6.93 6.07
C ALA A 63 -0.05 -5.86 5.03
N VAL A 64 -0.22 -6.17 3.73
CA VAL A 64 -0.07 -5.21 2.63
C VAL A 64 -1.07 -4.06 2.79
N PHE A 65 -2.34 -4.37 3.07
CA PHE A 65 -3.35 -3.34 3.29
C PHE A 65 -2.99 -2.42 4.45
N LYS A 66 -2.55 -2.96 5.60
CA LYS A 66 -2.15 -2.16 6.76
C LYS A 66 -0.96 -1.24 6.45
N ILE A 67 0.04 -1.76 5.74
CA ILE A 67 1.22 -0.98 5.35
C ILE A 67 0.82 0.13 4.37
N LEU A 68 0.07 -0.20 3.31
CA LEU A 68 -0.39 0.78 2.33
C LEU A 68 -1.29 1.84 2.96
N PHE A 69 -2.22 1.45 3.83
CA PHE A 69 -3.06 2.38 4.57
C PHE A 69 -2.22 3.32 5.43
N SER A 70 -1.24 2.79 6.18
CA SER A 70 -0.34 3.60 7.02
C SER A 70 0.48 4.60 6.21
N ILE A 71 1.06 4.18 5.07
CA ILE A 71 1.82 5.07 4.19
C ILE A 71 0.92 6.18 3.63
N ARG A 72 -0.29 5.83 3.17
CA ARG A 72 -1.25 6.80 2.63
C ARG A 72 -1.76 7.76 3.70
N LEU A 73 -1.90 7.29 4.93
CA LEU A 73 -2.28 8.11 6.08
C LEU A 73 -1.17 9.11 6.43
N SER A 74 0.08 8.64 6.45
CA SER A 74 1.26 9.48 6.69
C SER A 74 1.45 10.52 5.59
N ALA A 75 1.28 10.13 4.31
CA ALA A 75 1.32 11.04 3.17
C ALA A 75 0.26 12.14 3.27
N SER A 76 -0.97 11.81 3.71
CA SER A 76 -2.02 12.80 3.93
C SER A 76 -1.63 13.92 4.90
N LEU A 77 -0.80 13.61 5.90
CA LEU A 77 -0.38 14.54 6.95
C LEU A 77 0.90 15.32 6.59
N TRP A 78 1.90 14.64 6.03
CA TRP A 78 3.23 15.21 5.78
C TRP A 78 3.47 15.65 4.34
N SER A 79 2.61 15.28 3.39
CA SER A 79 2.78 15.70 2.01
C SER A 79 2.47 17.18 1.87
N ILE A 80 3.52 17.94 1.53
CA ILE A 80 3.41 19.32 1.07
C ILE A 80 2.69 19.32 -0.29
N ILE A 81 1.92 20.37 -0.55
CA ILE A 81 1.33 20.63 -1.87
C ILE A 81 2.44 21.13 -2.79
N SER A 82 2.74 20.34 -3.82
CA SER A 82 3.84 20.61 -4.76
C SER A 82 3.49 21.73 -5.74
N ASP A 83 2.25 21.75 -6.23
CA ASP A 83 1.81 22.68 -7.26
C ASP A 83 0.89 23.77 -6.69
N CYS A 84 1.19 25.02 -7.03
CA CYS A 84 0.34 26.15 -6.65
C CYS A 84 -1.06 26.06 -7.26
N ASP A 85 -1.19 25.44 -8.44
CA ASP A 85 -2.48 25.29 -9.11
C ASP A 85 -3.48 24.46 -8.29
N GLU A 86 -3.01 23.47 -7.53
CA GLU A 86 -3.90 22.66 -6.70
C GLU A 86 -4.61 23.49 -5.63
N VAL A 87 -3.90 24.45 -5.04
CA VAL A 87 -4.45 25.36 -4.02
C VAL A 87 -5.52 26.26 -4.64
N TYR A 88 -5.16 26.95 -5.73
CA TYR A 88 -6.04 27.95 -6.33
C TYR A 88 -7.21 27.37 -7.11
N ASN A 89 -7.06 26.19 -7.72
CA ASN A 89 -8.10 25.59 -8.55
C ASN A 89 -8.96 24.54 -7.82
N TYR A 90 -8.54 24.03 -6.66
CA TYR A 90 -9.35 23.07 -5.89
C TYR A 90 -9.63 23.52 -4.47
N TRP A 91 -8.60 23.84 -3.68
CA TRP A 91 -8.77 24.13 -2.25
C TRP A 91 -9.47 25.46 -1.99
N GLU A 92 -9.10 26.51 -2.72
CA GLU A 92 -9.64 27.85 -2.52
C GLU A 92 -11.09 27.99 -3.04
N PRO A 93 -11.46 27.46 -4.22
CA PRO A 93 -12.85 27.40 -4.65
C PRO A 93 -13.73 26.56 -3.73
N LEU A 94 -13.19 25.47 -3.16
CA LEU A 94 -13.89 24.69 -2.13
C LEU A 94 -14.15 25.54 -0.88
N HIS A 95 -13.14 26.29 -0.41
CA HIS A 95 -13.30 27.23 0.70
C HIS A 95 -14.32 28.34 0.37
N LEU A 96 -14.32 28.86 -0.86
CA LEU A 96 -15.31 29.83 -1.35
C LEU A 96 -16.73 29.28 -1.29
N VAL A 97 -16.95 28.03 -1.72
CA VAL A 97 -18.28 27.40 -1.67
C VAL A 97 -18.76 27.19 -0.22
N LEU A 98 -17.86 26.78 0.67
CA LEU A 98 -18.17 26.45 2.06
C LEU A 98 -18.38 27.68 2.94
N PHE A 99 -17.47 28.65 2.88
CA PHE A 99 -17.43 29.81 3.76
C PHE A 99 -17.89 31.10 3.08
N LYS A 100 -18.22 31.06 1.78
CA LYS A 100 -18.58 32.25 0.98
C LYS A 100 -17.51 33.35 1.01
N ARG A 101 -16.25 32.96 1.22
CA ARG A 101 -15.06 33.81 1.19
C ARG A 101 -13.90 33.09 0.53
N GLY A 102 -13.09 33.80 -0.23
CA GLY A 102 -11.89 33.27 -0.90
C GLY A 102 -11.75 33.84 -2.31
N PHE A 103 -10.69 33.45 -3.00
CA PHE A 103 -10.48 33.79 -4.40
C PHE A 103 -11.23 32.83 -5.33
N GLN A 104 -11.72 33.38 -6.45
CA GLN A 104 -12.27 32.60 -7.57
C GLN A 104 -11.37 32.84 -8.77
N THR A 105 -10.82 31.77 -9.34
CA THR A 105 -10.00 31.87 -10.55
C THR A 105 -10.87 32.12 -11.78
N TRP A 106 -10.28 32.69 -12.84
CA TRP A 106 -11.01 32.96 -14.10
C TRP A 106 -11.55 31.67 -14.74
N GLU A 107 -10.95 30.51 -14.47
CA GLU A 107 -11.39 29.22 -14.97
C GLU A 107 -12.79 28.84 -14.51
N TYR A 108 -13.15 29.25 -13.29
CA TYR A 108 -14.47 29.03 -12.71
C TYR A 108 -15.42 30.22 -12.88
N SER A 109 -14.94 31.33 -13.48
CA SER A 109 -15.78 32.50 -13.74
C SER A 109 -16.88 32.17 -14.75
N PRO A 110 -18.12 32.66 -14.57
CA PRO A 110 -19.20 32.43 -15.53
C PRO A 110 -18.92 33.02 -16.93
N VAL A 111 -17.94 33.92 -17.04
CA VAL A 111 -17.55 34.55 -18.31
C VAL A 111 -16.68 33.62 -19.17
N TYR A 112 -15.81 32.80 -18.56
CA TYR A 112 -14.84 31.95 -19.29
C TYR A 112 -15.10 30.46 -19.12
N GLY A 113 -15.52 30.01 -17.93
CA GLY A 113 -16.14 28.70 -17.69
C GLY A 113 -15.35 27.46 -18.16
N ILE A 114 -14.02 27.49 -18.14
CA ILE A 114 -13.18 26.43 -18.70
C ILE A 114 -13.22 25.16 -17.83
N ARG A 115 -13.48 25.29 -16.51
CA ARG A 115 -13.52 24.17 -15.57
C ARG A 115 -14.88 24.06 -14.88
N SER A 116 -15.40 22.84 -14.78
CA SER A 116 -16.70 22.57 -14.16
C SER A 116 -16.65 22.56 -12.63
N TRP A 117 -17.62 23.17 -11.97
CA TRP A 117 -17.78 23.17 -10.50
C TRP A 117 -18.11 21.80 -9.89
N LEU A 118 -18.48 20.81 -10.71
CA LEU A 118 -18.94 19.50 -10.25
C LEU A 118 -17.92 18.82 -9.32
N TYR A 119 -16.64 18.85 -9.68
CA TYR A 119 -15.57 18.24 -8.88
C TYR A 119 -15.51 18.85 -7.48
N ILE A 120 -15.52 20.18 -7.38
CA ILE A 120 -15.50 20.88 -6.09
C ILE A 120 -16.76 20.59 -5.28
N LEU A 121 -17.93 20.60 -5.92
CA LEU A 121 -19.20 20.35 -5.26
C LEU A 121 -19.31 18.93 -4.70
N LEU A 122 -18.72 17.95 -5.38
CA LEU A 122 -18.63 16.57 -4.88
C LEU A 122 -17.88 16.52 -3.53
N TYR A 123 -16.80 17.27 -3.40
CA TYR A 123 -16.05 17.40 -2.14
C TYR A 123 -16.70 18.36 -1.13
N ALA A 124 -17.54 19.28 -1.57
CA ALA A 124 -18.26 20.20 -0.69
C ALA A 124 -19.26 19.47 0.23
N GLY A 125 -19.84 18.36 -0.22
CA GLY A 125 -20.72 17.51 0.61
C GLY A 125 -20.04 17.01 1.90
N PRO A 126 -18.98 16.18 1.80
CA PRO A 126 -18.25 15.72 2.97
C PRO A 126 -17.59 16.86 3.75
N ALA A 127 -17.13 17.92 3.07
CA ALA A 127 -16.56 19.07 3.76
C ALA A 127 -17.58 19.80 4.66
N LYS A 128 -18.84 19.96 4.23
CA LYS A 128 -19.91 20.52 5.07
C LYS A 128 -20.18 19.66 6.31
N PHE A 129 -20.14 18.34 6.16
CA PHE A 129 -20.27 17.42 7.29
C PHE A 129 -19.11 17.59 8.28
N LEU A 130 -17.88 17.71 7.77
CA LEU A 130 -16.68 17.93 8.59
C LEU A 130 -16.69 19.28 9.32
N ILE A 131 -17.20 20.35 8.70
CA ILE A 131 -17.34 21.66 9.36
C ILE A 131 -18.28 21.57 10.58
N LYS A 132 -19.32 20.74 10.51
CA LYS A 132 -20.22 20.54 11.66
C LYS A 132 -19.52 19.86 12.83
N ILE A 133 -18.51 19.03 12.57
CA ILE A 133 -17.72 18.32 13.58
C ILE A 133 -16.58 19.20 14.10
N PHE A 134 -15.94 19.97 13.21
CA PHE A 134 -14.78 20.83 13.51
C PHE A 134 -15.05 22.28 13.05
N PRO A 135 -15.89 23.04 13.78
CA PRO A 135 -16.30 24.38 13.34
C PRO A 135 -15.19 25.43 13.42
N ASP A 136 -14.29 25.33 14.41
CA ASP A 136 -13.37 26.42 14.74
C ASP A 136 -12.01 26.33 14.02
N SER A 137 -11.65 25.17 13.46
CA SER A 137 -10.31 24.93 12.92
C SER A 137 -10.30 24.62 11.42
N LYS A 138 -9.99 25.63 10.60
CA LYS A 138 -9.81 25.49 9.14
C LYS A 138 -8.70 24.49 8.79
N VAL A 139 -7.64 24.47 9.59
CA VAL A 139 -6.52 23.54 9.44
C VAL A 139 -6.99 22.09 9.68
N ALA A 140 -7.84 21.86 10.70
CA ALA A 140 -8.39 20.52 10.93
C ALA A 140 -9.29 20.09 9.77
N LEU A 141 -10.13 20.98 9.25
CA LEU A 141 -10.96 20.69 8.06
C LEU A 141 -10.11 20.24 6.87
N PHE A 142 -9.02 20.96 6.59
CA PHE A 142 -8.09 20.61 5.51
C PHE A 142 -7.51 19.21 5.70
N PHE A 143 -6.97 18.90 6.88
CA PHE A 143 -6.43 17.56 7.14
C PHE A 143 -7.50 16.49 7.13
N SER A 144 -8.68 16.72 7.72
CA SER A 144 -9.80 15.77 7.71
C SER A 144 -10.26 15.41 6.31
N LEU A 145 -10.26 16.37 5.38
CA LEU A 145 -10.58 16.08 3.97
C LEU A 145 -9.51 15.22 3.30
N ARG A 146 -8.22 15.49 3.53
CA ARG A 146 -7.14 14.64 3.01
C ARG A 146 -7.19 13.23 3.59
N PHE A 147 -7.53 13.10 4.87
CA PHE A 147 -7.78 11.82 5.51
C PHE A 147 -8.91 11.05 4.83
N LEU A 148 -10.03 11.72 4.52
CA LEU A 148 -11.16 11.10 3.83
C LEU A 148 -10.78 10.59 2.43
N ILE A 149 -10.00 11.37 1.67
CA ILE A 149 -9.52 10.96 0.34
C ILE A 149 -8.60 9.74 0.47
N SER A 150 -7.71 9.74 1.47
CA SER A 150 -6.78 8.66 1.73
C SER A 150 -7.49 7.36 2.15
N THR A 151 -8.50 7.46 3.02
CA THR A 151 -9.30 6.30 3.44
C THR A 151 -10.18 5.78 2.31
N PHE A 152 -10.79 6.66 1.52
CA PHE A 152 -11.57 6.25 0.35
C PHE A 152 -10.70 5.50 -0.67
N SER A 153 -9.53 6.04 -1.00
CA SER A 153 -8.62 5.40 -1.94
C SER A 153 -8.09 4.05 -1.42
N SER A 154 -7.81 3.94 -0.12
CA SER A 154 -7.39 2.68 0.50
C SER A 154 -8.53 1.67 0.55
N ALA A 155 -9.75 2.10 0.87
CA ALA A 155 -10.95 1.26 0.88
C ALA A 155 -11.27 0.72 -0.51
N MET A 156 -11.16 1.57 -1.55
CA MET A 156 -11.31 1.12 -2.94
C MET A 156 -10.28 0.06 -3.30
N PHE A 157 -9.01 0.23 -2.91
CA PHE A 157 -7.99 -0.79 -3.14
C PHE A 157 -8.33 -2.12 -2.44
N GLY A 158 -8.76 -2.06 -1.17
CA GLY A 158 -9.22 -3.24 -0.44
C GLY A 158 -10.42 -3.93 -1.09
N ALA A 159 -11.41 -3.15 -1.57
CA ALA A 159 -12.58 -3.66 -2.27
C ALA A 159 -12.20 -4.32 -3.60
N SER A 160 -11.27 -3.75 -4.37
CA SER A 160 -10.76 -4.36 -5.60
C SER A 160 -10.06 -5.70 -5.35
N CYS A 161 -9.25 -5.79 -4.28
CA CYS A 161 -8.61 -7.04 -3.88
C CYS A 161 -9.62 -8.09 -3.38
N ALA A 162 -10.77 -7.67 -2.85
CA ALA A 162 -11.84 -8.57 -2.42
C ALA A 162 -12.76 -9.01 -3.58
N PHE A 163 -12.95 -8.14 -4.59
CA PHE A 163 -13.80 -8.40 -5.74
C PHE A 163 -13.11 -9.22 -6.83
N LEU A 164 -11.79 -9.18 -6.94
CA LEU A 164 -11.02 -10.12 -7.75
C LEU A 164 -10.91 -11.44 -6.97
N PRO A 165 -11.70 -12.48 -7.31
CA PRO A 165 -11.63 -13.74 -6.60
C PRO A 165 -10.31 -14.40 -6.97
N SER A 166 -9.41 -14.54 -5.99
CA SER A 166 -8.37 -15.59 -5.88
C SER A 166 -7.48 -15.92 -7.10
N SER A 167 -7.59 -15.24 -8.23
CA SER A 167 -7.00 -15.63 -9.52
C SER A 167 -5.60 -15.06 -9.72
N PHE A 168 -5.20 -14.09 -8.88
CA PHE A 168 -3.85 -13.52 -8.87
C PHE A 168 -2.99 -13.99 -7.68
N SER A 169 -3.53 -14.85 -6.81
CA SER A 169 -2.72 -15.49 -5.74
C SER A 169 -2.08 -16.80 -6.20
N MET A 170 -2.24 -17.18 -7.47
CA MET A 170 -1.79 -18.47 -8.02
C MET A 170 -1.22 -18.36 -9.44
N VAL A 171 -0.42 -17.31 -9.72
CA VAL A 171 0.57 -17.30 -10.80
C VAL A 171 1.85 -16.64 -10.29
#